data_AF-A0A958C7G6-F1
#
_entry.id   AF-A0A958C7G6-F1
#
_cell.length_a   1.000
_cell.length_b   1.000
_cell.length_c   1.000
_cell.angle_alpha   90.00
_cell.angle_beta   90.00
_cell.angle_gamma   90.00
#
_symmetry.space_group_name_H-M   'P 1'
#
loop_
_entity.id
_entity.type
_entity.pdbx_description
1 polymer ?
#
loop_
_entity_poly.entity_id
_entity_poly.type
_entity_poly.pdbx_seq_one_letter_code
_entity_poly.pdbx_strand_id
1 'polypeptide(L)' 'MENETYPASTAELLTRIQTSWDDLWATIDGLTPAQMEIPDTGGWSIKDNLAHLTVWERYMVLHYLQGRPAGEAMGLDE' A
#
# COMPACT_ATOMS: atom_id res chain seq x y z
N MET A 1 20.73 -8.81 1.98
CA MET A 1 20.19 -10.12 2.37
C MET A 1 18.92 -10.32 1.56
N GLU A 2 18.71 -11.55 1.13
CA GLU A 2 17.55 -12.10 0.40
C GLU A 2 17.30 -11.61 -1.04
N ASN A 3 17.48 -12.56 -1.94
CA ASN A 3 17.05 -12.56 -3.32
C ASN A 3 15.52 -12.72 -3.26
N GLU A 4 14.75 -11.61 -3.25
CA GLU A 4 13.29 -11.69 -3.31
C GLU A 4 12.89 -12.37 -4.61
N THR A 5 12.55 -13.65 -4.50
CA THR A 5 12.10 -14.45 -5.63
C THR A 5 10.74 -13.92 -6.05
N TYR A 6 10.66 -13.45 -7.30
CA TYR A 6 9.39 -13.10 -7.93
C TYR A 6 8.39 -14.26 -7.76
N PRO A 7 7.11 -13.98 -7.49
CA PRO A 7 6.11 -15.03 -7.35
C PRO A 7 6.04 -15.87 -8.63
N ALA A 8 5.98 -17.19 -8.49
CA ALA A 8 5.98 -18.13 -9.60
C ALA A 8 4.63 -18.19 -10.34
N SER A 9 3.58 -17.59 -9.78
CA SER A 9 2.25 -17.51 -10.38
C SER A 9 1.46 -16.30 -9.88
N THR A 10 0.42 -15.92 -10.63
CA THR A 10 -0.56 -14.92 -10.19
C THR A 10 -1.24 -15.32 -8.88
N ALA A 11 -1.55 -16.61 -8.70
CA ALA A 11 -2.16 -17.10 -7.46
C ALA A 11 -1.23 -16.89 -6.26
N GLU A 12 0.06 -17.19 -6.41
CA GLU A 12 1.04 -16.95 -5.37
C GLU A 12 1.21 -15.45 -5.07
N LEU A 13 1.27 -14.60 -6.11
CA LEU A 13 1.32 -13.15 -5.93
C LEU A 13 0.12 -12.65 -5.12
N LEU A 14 -1.09 -13.08 -5.47
CA LEU A 14 -2.31 -12.68 -4.77
C LEU A 14 -2.32 -13.17 -3.31
N THR A 15 -1.85 -14.39 -3.04
CA THR A 15 -1.69 -14.88 -1.66
C THR A 15 -0.71 -14.02 -0.87
N ARG A 16 0.45 -13.67 -1.46
CA ARG A 16 1.44 -12.81 -0.78
C ARG A 16 0.86 -11.42 -0.47
N ILE A 17 0.14 -10.82 -1.43
CA ILE A 17 -0.55 -9.53 -1.22
C ILE A 17 -1.54 -9.63 -0.06
N GLN A 18 -2.37 -10.68 -0.04
CA GLN A 18 -3.36 -10.87 1.03
C GLN A 18 -2.70 -11.04 2.40
N THR A 19 -1.65 -11.87 2.50
CA THR A 19 -0.91 -12.06 3.75
C THR A 19 -0.30 -10.76 4.25
N SER A 20 0.37 -9.98 3.38
CA SER A 20 0.93 -8.69 3.77
C SER A 20 -0.14 -7.69 4.20
N TRP A 21 -1.33 -7.74 3.59
CA TRP A 21 -2.45 -6.89 3.99
C TRP A 21 -3.00 -7.27 5.37
N ASP A 22 -3.15 -8.57 5.64
CA ASP A 22 -3.59 -9.08 6.94
C ASP A 22 -2.58 -8.71 8.04
N ASP A 23 -1.28 -8.85 7.77
CA ASP A 23 -0.20 -8.47 8.69
C ASP A 23 -0.19 -6.96 8.98
N LEU A 24 -0.41 -6.13 7.96
CA LEU A 24 -0.52 -4.68 8.12
C LEU A 24 -1.67 -4.33 9.08
N TRP A 25 -2.86 -4.87 8.83
CA TRP A 25 -4.03 -4.60 9.69
C TRP A 25 -3.82 -5.10 11.11
N ALA A 26 -3.28 -6.31 11.28
CA ALA A 26 -2.96 -6.82 12.61
C ALA A 26 -1.95 -5.94 13.36
N THR A 27 -1.01 -5.33 12.64
CA THR A 27 0.02 -4.45 13.23
C THR A 27 -0.57 -3.12 13.74
N ILE A 28 -1.53 -2.55 13.00
CA ILE A 28 -2.14 -1.27 13.36
C ILE A 28 -3.44 -1.42 14.16
N ASP A 29 -3.91 -2.65 14.36
CA ASP A 29 -5.08 -2.94 15.17
C ASP A 29 -4.86 -2.48 16.62
N GLY A 30 -5.88 -1.86 17.20
CA GLY A 30 -5.83 -1.32 18.56
C GLY A 30 -5.11 0.03 18.72
N LEU A 31 -4.55 0.61 17.66
CA LEU A 31 -3.99 1.97 17.74
C LEU A 31 -5.09 3.01 17.92
N THR A 32 -4.85 3.95 18.84
CA THR A 32 -5.72 5.11 19.04
C THR A 32 -5.50 6.16 17.94
N PRO A 33 -6.47 7.05 17.69
CA PRO A 33 -6.30 8.14 16.72
C PRO A 33 -5.05 9.00 16.98
N ALA A 34 -4.71 9.25 18.25
CA ALA A 34 -3.51 10.02 18.60
C ALA A 34 -2.22 9.27 18.25
N GLN A 35 -2.18 7.95 18.43
CA GLN A 35 -1.02 7.13 18.05
C GLN A 35 -0.82 7.07 16.53
N MET A 36 -1.92 7.12 15.76
CA MET A 36 -1.87 7.13 14.29
C MET A 36 -1.16 8.37 13.71
N GLU A 37 -1.09 9.46 14.47
CA GLU A 37 -0.49 10.73 14.05
C GLU A 37 0.96 10.92 14.52
N ILE A 38 1.52 9.98 15.29
CA ILE A 38 2.90 10.07 15.78
C ILE A 38 3.88 9.78 14.63
N PRO A 39 4.77 10.72 14.27
CA PRO A 39 5.78 10.48 13.25
C PRO A 39 6.88 9.53 13.75
N ASP A 40 7.39 8.71 12.85
CA ASP A 40 8.56 7.87 13.10
C ASP A 40 9.89 8.62 12.85
N THR A 41 11.01 7.90 12.87
CA THR A 41 12.34 8.45 12.58
C THR A 41 12.52 8.94 11.14
N GLY A 42 11.67 8.48 10.22
CA GLY A 42 11.58 8.95 8.83
C GLY A 42 10.68 10.18 8.68
N GLY A 43 9.97 10.59 9.73
CA GLY A 43 9.12 11.78 9.77
C GLY A 43 7.71 11.56 9.24
N TRP A 44 7.32 10.33 8.89
CA TRP A 44 5.96 10.00 8.50
C TRP A 44 5.20 9.38 9.68
N SER A 45 3.95 9.78 9.86
CA SER A 45 3.05 9.10 10.78
C SER A 45 2.51 7.80 10.18
N ILE A 46 1.90 6.96 11.01
CA ILE A 46 1.23 5.74 10.55
C ILE A 46 0.11 6.10 9.55
N LYS A 47 -0.63 7.18 9.82
CA LYS A 47 -1.65 7.72 8.92
C LYS A 47 -1.06 8.14 7.56
N ASP A 48 0.12 8.76 7.54
CA ASP A 48 0.76 9.17 6.29
C ASP A 48 1.18 7.95 5.45
N ASN A 49 1.73 6.92 6.10
CA ASN A 49 2.05 5.65 5.44
C ASN A 49 0.81 5.00 4.81
N LEU A 50 -0.32 4.95 5.54
CA LEU A 50 -1.57 4.39 5.01
C LEU A 50 -2.15 5.23 3.87
N ALA A 51 -2.08 6.57 3.96
CA ALA A 51 -2.50 7.45 2.88
C ALA A 51 -1.66 7.20 1.61
N HIS A 52 -0.34 7.06 1.77
CA HIS A 52 0.56 6.74 0.68
C HIS A 52 0.25 5.38 0.02
N LEU A 53 0.09 4.32 0.83
CA LEU A 53 -0.28 2.99 0.35
C LEU A 53 -1.60 3.01 -0.43
N THR A 54 -2.62 3.70 0.10
CA THR A 54 -3.93 3.84 -0.55
C THR A 54 -3.83 4.45 -1.95
N VAL A 55 -3.00 5.49 -2.11
CA VAL A 55 -2.79 6.12 -3.42
C VAL A 55 -2.11 5.16 -4.39
N TRP A 56 -1.06 4.44 -3.95
CA TRP A 56 -0.37 3.48 -4.80
C TRP A 56 -1.22 2.29 -5.21
N GLU A 57 -2.02 1.74 -4.31
CA GLU A 57 -2.95 0.65 -4.64
C GLU A 57 -3.97 1.09 -5.68
N ARG A 58 -4.57 2.27 -5.49
CA ARG A 58 -5.50 2.85 -6.48
C ARG A 58 -4.81 3.06 -7.82
N TYR A 59 -3.61 3.62 -7.82
CA TYR A 59 -2.83 3.78 -9.05
C TYR A 59 -2.58 2.44 -9.75
N MET A 60 -2.19 1.40 -9.01
CA MET A 60 -1.93 0.09 -9.60
C MET A 60 -3.18 -0.50 -10.27
N VAL A 61 -4.33 -0.41 -9.61
CA VAL A 61 -5.60 -0.89 -10.18
C VAL A 61 -6.00 -0.05 -11.40
N LEU A 62 -6.02 1.27 -11.26
CA LEU A 62 -6.54 2.18 -12.28
C LEU A 62 -5.64 2.21 -13.52
N HIS A 63 -4.32 2.29 -13.34
CA HIS A 63 -3.38 2.38 -14.45
C HIS A 63 -3.07 1.02 -15.06
N TYR A 64 -2.59 0.05 -14.27
CA TYR A 64 -2.10 -1.21 -14.81
C TYR A 64 -3.20 -2.23 -15.10
N LEU A 65 -4.30 -2.25 -14.35
CA LEU A 65 -5.39 -3.22 -14.59
C LEU A 65 -6.49 -2.64 -15.46
N GLN A 66 -6.80 -1.34 -15.34
CA GLN A 66 -7.88 -0.69 -16.08
C GLN A 66 -7.40 0.19 -17.25
N GLY A 67 -6.09 0.42 -17.38
CA GLY A 67 -5.52 1.17 -18.51
C GLY A 67 -5.77 2.68 -18.48
N ARG A 68 -6.14 3.27 -17.34
CA ARG A 68 -6.32 4.72 -17.21
C ARG A 68 -4.98 5.45 -17.36
N PRO A 69 -4.92 6.66 -17.96
CA PRO A 69 -3.74 7.51 -17.97
C PRO A 69 -3.17 7.73 -16.56
N ALA A 70 -1.84 7.80 -16.44
CA ALA A 70 -1.18 7.88 -15.14
C ALA A 70 -1.58 9.13 -14.33
N GLY A 71 -1.73 10.29 -14.99
CA GLY A 71 -2.19 11.53 -14.33
C GLY A 71 -3.57 11.36 -13.72
N GLU A 72 -4.52 10.83 -14.49
CA GLU A 72 -5.89 10.53 -14.05
C GLU A 72 -5.94 9.45 -12.95
N ALA A 73 -5.10 8.42 -13.03
CA ALA A 73 -5.00 7.38 -12.00
C ALA A 73 -4.44 7.92 -10.66
N MET A 74 -3.61 8.97 -10.71
CA MET A 74 -3.05 9.66 -9.55
C MET A 74 -3.90 10.84 -9.06
N GLY A 75 -5.00 11.19 -9.76
CA GLY A 75 -5.80 12.37 -9.45
C GLY A 75 -5.08 13.71 -9.72
N LEU A 76 -4.19 13.73 -10.71
CA LEU A 76 -3.39 14.89 -11.15
C LEU A 76 -3.90 15.49 -12.46
N ASP A 77 -5.08 15.07 -12.90
CA ASP A 77 -5.84 15.62 -14.01
C ASP A 77 -6.50 16.95 -13.60
N GLU A 78 -5.74 18.04 -13.71
CA GLU A 78 -6.23 19.43 -13.71
C GLU A 78 -6.75 19.86 -15.10
#